data_AF-A0A6L7GN82-F1
#
_entry.id   AF-A0A6L7GN82-F1
#
_cell.length_a   1.000
_cell.length_b   1.000
_cell.length_c   1.000
_cell.angle_alpha   90.00
_cell.angle_beta   90.00
_cell.angle_gamma   90.00
#
_symmetry.space_group_name_H-M   'P 1'
#
loop_
_entity.id
_entity.type
_entity.pdbx_description
1 polymer ?
#
loop_
_entity_poly.entity_id
_entity_poly.type
_entity_poly.pdbx_seq_one_letter_code
_entity_poly.pdbx_strand_id
1 'polypeptide(L)' 'MDWAADQVSGPRRRSAVARRLSTVLSRHTIRAIPSGWTVSSPTGSATVCRTFDQLVDVVTATSGLTRDEAVALGLAH' A
#
# COMPACT_ATOMS: atom_id res chain seq x y z
N MET A 1 13.65 6.89 4.64
CA MET A 1 14.39 6.36 3.48
C MET A 1 13.51 5.30 2.86
N ASP A 2 13.06 5.45 1.62
CA ASP A 2 12.15 4.49 0.98
C ASP A 2 12.99 3.37 0.35
N TRP A 3 13.36 2.37 1.16
CA TRP A 3 14.25 1.28 0.76
C TRP A 3 13.70 0.45 -0.41
N ALA A 4 12.36 0.41 -0.53
CA ALA A 4 11.66 -0.28 -1.60
C ALA A 4 11.50 0.57 -2.87
N ALA A 5 12.02 1.81 -2.91
CA ALA A 5 11.79 2.75 -4.01
C ALA A 5 12.11 2.13 -5.38
N ASP A 6 13.21 1.39 -5.55
CA ASP A 6 13.56 0.72 -6.81
C ASP A 6 12.52 -0.34 -7.23
N GLN A 7 11.95 -1.04 -6.25
CA GLN A 7 10.99 -2.13 -6.48
C GLN A 7 9.59 -1.59 -6.78
N VAL A 8 9.23 -0.44 -6.20
CA VAL A 8 7.90 0.17 -6.33
C VAL A 8 7.86 1.37 -7.26
N SER A 9 8.99 1.82 -7.80
CA SER A 9 9.05 3.01 -8.65
C SER A 9 8.38 2.77 -10.01
N GLY A 10 7.65 3.80 -10.45
CA GLY A 10 6.91 3.80 -11.69
C GLY A 10 5.41 3.50 -11.53
N PRO A 11 4.54 4.05 -12.41
CA PRO A 11 3.09 3.94 -12.27
C PRO A 11 2.56 2.49 -12.24
N ARG A 12 3.13 1.61 -13.07
CA ARG A 12 2.69 0.20 -13.18
C ARG A 12 3.01 -0.59 -11.90
N ARG A 13 4.22 -0.42 -11.36
CA ARG A 13 4.65 -1.11 -10.13
C ARG A 13 3.82 -0.66 -8.93
N ARG A 14 3.62 0.65 -8.75
CA ARG A 14 2.72 1.17 -7.69
C ARG A 14 1.29 0.65 -7.81
N SER A 15 0.79 0.52 -9.05
CA SER A 15 -0.56 -0.02 -9.29
C SER A 15 -0.67 -1.51 -8.94
N ALA A 16 0.38 -2.30 -9.23
CA ALA A 16 0.43 -3.70 -8.84
C ALA A 16 0.45 -3.87 -7.31
N VAL A 17 1.30 -3.09 -6.62
CA VAL A 17 1.34 -3.03 -5.15
C VAL A 17 -0.03 -2.68 -4.57
N ALA A 18 -0.67 -1.61 -5.08
CA ALA A 18 -1.99 -1.18 -4.64
C ALA A 18 -3.03 -2.29 -4.80
N ARG A 19 -3.04 -2.96 -5.95
CA ARG A 19 -3.95 -4.05 -6.25
C ARG A 19 -3.75 -5.23 -5.29
N ARG A 20 -2.51 -5.67 -5.07
CA ARG A 20 -2.20 -6.80 -4.18
C ARG A 20 -2.62 -6.51 -2.74
N LEU A 21 -2.21 -5.36 -2.21
CA LEU A 21 -2.56 -4.96 -0.84
C LEU A 21 -4.06 -4.69 -0.68
N SER A 22 -4.77 -4.28 -1.73
CA SER A 22 -6.22 -4.13 -1.65
C SER A 22 -6.97 -5.45 -1.47
N THR A 23 -6.38 -6.60 -1.83
CA THR A 23 -7.05 -7.92 -1.69
C THR A 23 -7.24 -8.36 -0.24
N VAL A 24 -6.40 -7.87 0.67
CA VAL A 24 -6.47 -8.17 2.10
C VAL A 24 -7.23 -7.12 2.89
N LEU A 25 -7.67 -6.04 2.23
CA LEU A 25 -8.44 -4.96 2.84
C LEU A 25 -9.93 -5.14 2.52
N SER A 26 -10.71 -5.60 3.49
CA SER A 26 -12.14 -5.88 3.26
C SER A 26 -12.99 -4.65 2.96
N ARG A 27 -12.57 -3.45 3.40
CA ARG A 27 -13.36 -2.22 3.25
C ARG A 27 -12.56 -0.99 2.82
N HIS A 28 -11.24 -1.04 2.87
CA HIS A 28 -10.38 0.08 2.47
C HIS A 28 -10.00 -0.05 1.00
N THR A 29 -9.83 1.07 0.32
CA THR A 29 -9.38 1.10 -1.08
C THR A 29 -8.00 1.71 -1.16
N ILE A 30 -7.07 1.06 -1.88
CA ILE A 30 -5.74 1.62 -2.17
C ILE A 30 -5.71 2.05 -3.63
N ARG A 31 -5.27 3.29 -3.88
CA ARG A 31 -5.06 3.83 -5.23
C ARG A 31 -3.63 4.31 -5.38
N ALA A 32 -2.96 3.90 -6.45
CA ALA A 32 -1.67 4.46 -6.83
C ALA A 32 -1.84 5.88 -7.39
N ILE A 33 -0.98 6.80 -6.96
CA ILE A 33 -0.89 8.17 -7.46
C ILE A 33 0.56 8.45 -7.90
N PRO A 34 0.85 9.52 -8.65
CA PRO A 34 2.20 9.83 -9.12
C PRO A 34 3.25 9.89 -7.99
N SER A 35 2.86 10.36 -6.81
CA SER A 35 3.71 10.58 -5.64
C SER A 35 3.65 9.47 -4.57
N GLY A 36 2.98 8.34 -4.82
CA GLY A 36 2.81 7.26 -3.84
C GLY A 36 1.47 6.55 -3.94
N TRP A 37 0.77 6.42 -2.82
CA TRP A 37 -0.54 5.78 -2.71
C TRP A 37 -1.50 6.58 -1.85
N THR A 38 -2.79 6.46 -2.14
CA THR A 38 -3.87 6.93 -1.27
C THR A 38 -4.63 5.73 -0.74
N VAL A 39 -4.84 5.66 0.57
CA VAL A 39 -5.68 4.67 1.23
C VAL A 39 -6.96 5.36 1.69
N SER A 40 -8.09 4.96 1.14
CA SER A 40 -9.41 5.50 1.50
C SER A 40 -10.13 4.55 2.43
N SER A 41 -10.63 5.06 3.55
CA SER A 41 -11.48 4.35 4.49
C SER A 41 -12.94 4.39 4.08
N PRO A 42 -13.77 3.43 4.55
CA PRO A 42 -15.22 3.45 4.33
C PRO A 42 -15.90 4.67 4.93
N THR A 43 -15.29 5.24 5.97
CA THR A 43 -15.78 6.40 6.72
C THR A 43 -15.51 7.73 6.01
N GLY A 44 -14.93 7.71 4.80
CA GLY A 44 -14.64 8.89 4.00
C GLY A 44 -13.31 9.56 4.30
N SER A 45 -12.49 9.00 5.20
CA SER A 45 -11.12 9.49 5.42
C SER A 45 -10.18 8.95 4.34
N ALA A 46 -9.19 9.73 3.95
CA ALA A 46 -8.16 9.31 3.02
C ALA A 46 -6.77 9.68 3.53
N THR A 47 -5.88 8.69 3.59
CA THR A 47 -4.49 8.86 4.02
C THR A 47 -3.58 8.74 2.80
N VAL A 48 -2.74 9.76 2.58
CA VAL A 48 -1.73 9.74 1.52
C VAL A 48 -0.44 9.16 2.06
N CYS A 49 -0.02 8.03 1.49
CA CYS A 49 1.23 7.34 1.80
C CYS A 49 2.25 7.67 0.71
N ARG A 50 3.32 8.39 1.07
CA ARG A 50 4.38 8.82 0.13
C ARG A 50 5.51 7.81 -0.01
N THR A 51 5.59 6.83 0.89
CA THR A 51 6.59 5.77 0.88
C THR A 51 5.91 4.41 1.00
N PHE A 52 6.63 3.36 0.63
CA PHE A 52 6.13 2.00 0.78
C PHE A 52 5.94 1.63 2.27
N ASP A 53 6.85 2.07 3.14
CA ASP A 53 6.72 1.85 4.59
C ASP A 53 5.43 2.46 5.16
N GLN A 54 5.07 3.69 4.77
CA GLN A 54 3.81 4.31 5.23
C GLN A 54 2.59 3.51 4.78
N LEU A 55 2.63 2.97 3.56
CA LEU A 55 1.56 2.13 3.05
C LEU A 55 1.46 0.83 3.86
N VAL A 56 2.59 0.18 4.13
CA VAL A 56 2.65 -1.04 4.95
C VAL A 56 2.11 -0.78 6.36
N ASP A 57 2.52 0.31 7.00
CA ASP A 57 2.04 0.67 8.34
C ASP A 57 0.50 0.79 8.36
N VAL A 58 -0.09 1.51 7.38
CA VAL A 58 -1.54 1.66 7.26
C VAL A 58 -2.24 0.32 6.99
N VAL A 59 -1.67 -0.53 6.13
CA VAL A 59 -2.23 -1.86 5.84
C VAL A 59 -2.21 -2.75 7.07
N THR A 60 -1.09 -2.82 7.81
CA THR A 60 -0.99 -3.63 9.03
C THR A 60 -1.98 -3.18 10.11
N ALA A 61 -2.16 -1.86 10.28
CA ALA A 61 -3.11 -1.30 11.24
C ALA A 61 -4.58 -1.61 10.92
N THR A 62 -4.91 -1.91 9.65
CA THR A 62 -6.29 -2.09 9.18
C THR A 62 -6.66 -3.52 8.80
N SER A 63 -5.67 -4.36 8.46
CA SER A 63 -5.87 -5.76 8.04
C SER A 63 -5.55 -6.79 9.12
N GLY A 64 -4.80 -6.41 10.16
CA GLY A 64 -4.30 -7.34 11.18
C GLY A 64 -3.10 -8.19 10.73
N LEU A 65 -2.58 -7.95 9.51
CA LEU A 65 -1.33 -8.56 9.04
C LEU A 65 -0.13 -8.01 9.80
N THR A 66 0.89 -8.84 9.91
CA THR A 66 2.23 -8.40 10.31
C THR A 66 2.89 -7.57 9.22
N ARG A 67 3.91 -6.79 9.60
CA ARG A 67 4.71 -6.00 8.64
C ARG A 67 5.31 -6.89 7.54
N ASP A 68 5.84 -8.04 7.92
CA ASP A 68 6.50 -8.98 7.00
C ASP A 68 5.52 -9.52 5.95
N GLU A 69 4.33 -9.94 6.37
CA GLU A 69 3.27 -10.42 5.46
C GLU A 69 2.81 -9.32 4.48
N ALA A 70 2.63 -8.09 4.97
CA ALA A 70 2.26 -6.96 4.14
C ALA A 70 3.35 -6.61 3.12
N VAL A 71 4.63 -6.66 3.52
CA VAL A 71 5.77 -6.46 2.62
C VAL A 71 5.83 -7.55 1.55
N ALA A 72 5.74 -8.82 1.95
CA ALA A 72 5.77 -9.96 1.04
C ALA A 72 4.63 -9.90 0.02
N LEU A 73 3.41 -9.56 0.45
CA LEU A 73 2.26 -9.41 -0.43
C LEU A 73 2.42 -8.24 -1.41
N GLY A 74 2.91 -7.09 -0.93
CA GLY A 74 3.10 -5.91 -1.76
C GLY A 74 4.15 -6.11 -2.84
N LEU A 75 5.26 -6.78 -2.51
CA LEU A 75 6.43 -6.96 -3.36
C LEU A 75 6.48 -8.31 -4.09
N ALA A 76 5.49 -9.18 -3.92
CA ALA A 76 5.40 -10.44 -4.66
C ALA A 76 5.58 -10.20 -6.16
N HIS A 77 6.49 -10.91 -6.83
CA HIS A 77 6.77 -10.71 -8.26
C HIS A 77 5.71 -11.39 -9.12
#